data_AF-A0A8F2AZX3-F1
#
_entry.id   AF-A0A8F2AZX3-F1
#
_cell.length_a   1.000
_cell.length_b   1.000
_cell.length_c   1.000
_cell.angle_alpha   90.00
_cell.angle_beta   90.00
_cell.angle_gamma   90.00
#
_symmetry.space_group_name_H-M   'P 1'
#
loop_
_entity.id
_entity.type
_entity.pdbx_description
1 polymer ?
#
loop_
_entity_poly.entity_id
_entity_poly.type
_entity_poly.pdbx_seq_one_letter_code
_entity_poly.pdbx_strand_id
1 'polypeptide(L)' 'MELKDFQRTALDTLAVYLERARMSGDPEQSFIRTLRERKPDELPPPYRTIAKLEGVPNVCLRLPTGGGKTLLAAPP' A
#
# COMPACT_ATOMS: atom_id res chain seq x y z
N MET A 1 -13.28 -10.33 16.16
CA MET A 1 -13.64 -10.24 14.72
C MET A 1 -12.34 -10.41 13.96
N GLU A 2 -12.20 -11.44 13.12
CA GLU A 2 -10.94 -11.71 12.43
C GLU A 2 -10.91 -11.05 11.04
N LEU A 3 -9.72 -10.60 10.63
CA LEU A 3 -9.49 -10.04 9.30
C LEU A 3 -9.54 -11.15 8.25
N LYS A 4 -10.24 -10.88 7.14
CA LYS A 4 -10.21 -11.75 5.96
C LYS A 4 -8.83 -11.73 5.30
N ASP A 5 -8.48 -12.76 4.56
CA ASP A 5 -7.14 -12.88 3.94
C ASP A 5 -6.79 -11.66 3.08
N PHE A 6 -7.70 -11.20 2.22
CA PHE A 6 -7.43 -10.02 1.38
C PHE A 6 -7.21 -8.74 2.20
N GLN A 7 -7.83 -8.62 3.38
CA GLN A 7 -7.65 -7.48 4.29
C GLN A 7 -6.27 -7.54 4.92
N ARG A 8 -5.88 -8.71 5.41
CA ARG A 8 -4.54 -8.95 5.97
C ARG A 8 -3.47 -8.69 4.92
N THR A 9 -3.58 -9.28 3.73
CA THR A 9 -2.58 -9.08 2.68
C THR A 9 -2.50 -7.61 2.24
N ALA A 10 -3.61 -6.86 2.23
CA ALA A 10 -3.59 -5.43 1.93
C ALA A 10 -2.82 -4.63 3.00
N LEU A 11 -3.06 -4.91 4.29
CA LEU A 11 -2.35 -4.27 5.40
C LEU A 11 -0.87 -4.64 5.42
N ASP A 12 -0.52 -5.91 5.23
CA ASP A 12 0.87 -6.37 5.19
C ASP A 12 1.63 -5.70 4.04
N THR A 13 1.00 -5.60 2.87
CA THR A 13 1.59 -4.91 1.70
C THR A 13 1.79 -3.42 1.98
N LEU A 14 0.81 -2.78 2.65
CA LEU A 14 0.92 -1.38 3.05
C LEU A 14 2.06 -1.17 4.04
N ALA A 15 2.19 -2.03 5.05
CA ALA A 15 3.24 -1.95 6.06
C ALA A 15 4.64 -2.06 5.43
N VAL A 16 4.84 -3.04 4.55
CA VAL A 16 6.11 -3.22 3.82
C VAL A 16 6.45 -2.00 2.99
N TYR A 17 5.48 -1.43 2.27
CA TYR A 17 5.68 -0.21 1.50
C TYR A 17 6.10 0.98 2.38
N LEU A 18 5.35 1.23 3.47
CA LEU A 18 5.62 2.36 4.35
C LEU A 18 6.97 2.24 5.06
N GLU A 19 7.35 1.02 5.47
CA GLU A 19 8.65 0.77 6.06
C GLU A 19 9.79 1.06 5.08
N ARG A 20 9.67 0.60 3.83
CA ARG A 20 10.66 0.89 2.78
C ARG A 20 10.76 2.37 2.47
N ALA A 21 9.62 3.04 2.31
CA ALA A 21 9.59 4.47 2.04
C ALA A 21 10.23 5.28 3.17
N ARG A 22 10.02 4.85 4.43
CA ARG A 22 10.67 5.43 5.60
C ARG A 22 12.19 5.23 5.60
N MET A 23 12.67 4.05 5.19
CA MET A 23 14.10 3.73 5.18
C MET A 23 14.85 4.36 4.00
N SER A 24 14.22 4.43 2.83
CA SER A 24 14.85 4.96 1.60
C SER A 24 14.71 6.48 1.46
N GLY A 25 13.68 7.08 2.06
CA GLY A 25 13.30 8.46 1.78
C GLY A 25 12.75 8.68 0.37
N ASP A 26 12.51 7.60 -0.39
CA ASP A 26 12.00 7.63 -1.76
C ASP A 26 10.71 6.81 -1.86
N PRO A 27 9.53 7.46 -1.74
CA PRO A 27 8.26 6.78 -1.83
C PRO A 27 7.98 6.14 -3.18
N GLU A 28 8.46 6.73 -4.29
CA GLU A 28 8.19 6.23 -5.64
C GLU A 28 8.95 4.92 -5.89
N GLN A 29 10.26 4.91 -5.62
CA GLN A 29 11.06 3.70 -5.75
C GLN A 29 10.57 2.60 -4.81
N SER A 30 10.17 2.96 -3.59
CA SER A 30 9.64 2.01 -2.61
C SER A 30 8.31 1.39 -3.07
N PHE A 31 7.45 2.16 -3.72
CA PHE A 31 6.21 1.67 -4.33
C PHE A 31 6.49 0.70 -5.48
N ILE A 32 7.35 1.10 -6.43
CA ILE A 32 7.73 0.28 -7.60
C ILE A 32 8.32 -1.06 -7.15
N ARG A 33 9.25 -1.02 -6.20
CA ARG A 33 9.89 -2.23 -5.65
C ARG A 33 8.87 -3.15 -4.99
N THR A 34 7.98 -2.60 -4.16
CA THR A 34 6.96 -3.39 -3.45
C THR A 34 5.98 -4.07 -4.42
N LEU A 35 5.60 -3.39 -5.51
CA LEU A 35 4.75 -4.00 -6.52
C LEU A 35 5.48 -5.06 -7.35
N ARG A 36 6.72 -4.82 -7.79
CA ARG A 36 7.50 -5.80 -8.55
C ARG A 36 7.72 -7.11 -7.79
N GLU A 37 7.97 -7.03 -6.48
CA GLU A 37 8.16 -8.23 -5.67
C GLU A 37 6.85 -9.00 -5.46
N ARG A 38 5.70 -8.31 -5.38
CA ARG A 38 4.39 -8.94 -5.17
C ARG A 38 3.77 -9.46 -6.47
N LYS A 39 4.03 -8.80 -7.58
CA LYS A 39 3.45 -9.04 -8.91
C LYS A 39 4.55 -8.88 -9.98
N PRO A 40 5.50 -9.83 -10.06
CA PRO A 40 6.67 -9.71 -10.94
C PRO A 40 6.30 -9.60 -12.43
N ASP A 41 5.16 -10.17 -12.82
CA ASP A 41 4.68 -10.19 -14.20
C ASP A 41 3.87 -8.93 -14.58
N GLU A 42 3.57 -8.04 -13.64
CA GLU A 42 2.81 -6.81 -13.89
C GLU A 42 3.71 -5.58 -13.90
N LEU A 43 3.55 -4.72 -14.91
CA LEU A 43 4.23 -3.42 -14.91
C LEU A 43 3.59 -2.52 -13.83
N PRO A 44 4.37 -1.97 -12.88
CA PRO A 44 3.84 -1.05 -11.89
C PRO A 44 3.23 0.20 -12.55
N PRO A 45 2.04 0.65 -12.12
CA PRO A 45 1.51 1.93 -12.58
C PRO A 45 2.42 3.08 -12.11
N PRO A 46 2.38 4.24 -12.78
CA PRO A 46 3.14 5.41 -12.36
C PRO A 46 2.72 5.83 -10.94
N TYR A 47 3.71 6.13 -10.11
CA TYR A 47 3.48 6.71 -8.79
C TYR A 47 2.98 8.16 -8.95
N ARG A 48 2.00 8.56 -8.14
CA ARG A 48 1.40 9.90 -8.22
C ARG A 48 1.54 10.59 -6.89
N THR A 49 2.42 11.58 -6.83
CA THR A 49 2.56 12.44 -5.66
C THR A 49 1.34 13.35 -5.52
N ILE A 50 0.84 13.48 -4.28
CA ILE A 50 -0.23 14.43 -3.97
C ILE A 50 0.41 15.83 -3.87
N ALA A 51 -0.16 16.79 -4.59
CA ALA A 51 0.32 18.17 -4.56
C ALA A 51 0.36 18.71 -3.11
N LYS A 52 1.45 19.39 -2.74
CA LYS A 52 1.75 19.90 -1.38
C LYS A 52 2.12 18.83 -0.34
N LEU A 53 2.26 17.58 -0.75
CA LEU A 53 2.72 16.46 0.11
C LEU A 53 3.91 15.74 -0.55
N GLU A 54 4.79 16.52 -1.17
CA GLU A 54 6.00 16.01 -1.79
C GLU A 54 6.87 15.29 -0.76
N GLY A 55 7.36 14.09 -1.11
CA GLY A 55 8.13 13.24 -0.19
C GLY A 55 7.30 12.48 0.84
N VAL A 56 6.00 12.77 1.00
CA VAL A 56 5.12 11.99 1.89
C VAL A 56 4.66 10.71 1.17
N PRO A 57 4.91 9.51 1.75
CA PRO A 57 4.44 8.25 1.17
C PRO A 57 2.92 8.21 1.06
N ASN A 58 2.39 7.89 -0.13
CA ASN A 58 0.96 7.85 -0.39
C ASN A 58 0.61 6.76 -1.41
N VAL A 59 -0.45 5.98 -1.14
CA VAL A 59 -0.92 4.89 -2.00
C VAL A 59 -2.43 4.71 -1.89
N CYS A 60 -3.05 4.17 -2.93
CA CYS A 60 -4.47 3.79 -2.92
C CYS A 60 -4.63 2.28 -2.74
N LEU A 61 -5.36 1.86 -1.71
CA LEU A 61 -5.77 0.46 -1.54
C LEU A 61 -7.08 0.20 -2.31
N ARG A 62 -7.06 -0.80 -3.20
CA ARG A 62 -8.25 -1.28 -3.91
C ARG A 62 -8.84 -2.47 -3.17
N LEU A 63 -10.03 -2.28 -2.61
CA LEU A 63 -10.72 -3.27 -1.79
C LEU A 63 -12.16 -3.47 -2.31
N PRO A 64 -12.71 -4.68 -2.25
CA PRO A 64 -14.08 -4.94 -2.70
C PRO A 64 -15.12 -4.13 -1.91
N THR A 65 -16.23 -3.81 -2.57
CA THR A 65 -17.43 -3.24 -1.92
C THR A 65 -17.98 -4.23 -0.89
N GLY A 66 -18.46 -3.75 0.26
CA GLY A 66 -18.84 -4.61 1.40
C GLY A 66 -17.67 -5.30 2.13
N GLY A 67 -16.42 -5.10 1.70
CA GLY A 67 -15.23 -5.76 2.26
C GLY A 67 -14.74 -5.24 3.62
N GLY A 68 -15.59 -4.58 4.42
CA GLY A 68 -15.22 -4.13 5.76
C GLY A 68 -14.10 -3.07 5.80
N LYS A 69 -14.16 -2.05 4.94
CA LYS A 69 -13.20 -0.93 4.90
C LYS A 69 -13.01 -0.26 6.28
N THR A 70 -14.08 -0.20 7.07
CA THR A 70 -14.06 0.36 8.43
C THR A 70 -13.24 -0.51 9.40
N LEU A 71 -13.37 -1.84 9.32
CA LEU A 71 -12.58 -2.77 10.14
C LEU A 71 -11.09 -2.70 9.79
N LEU A 72 -10.76 -2.38 8.54
CA LEU A 72 -9.39 -2.17 8.11
C LEU A 72 -8.77 -0.86 8.66
N ALA A 73 -9.58 0.19 8.81
CA ALA A 73 -9.11 1.46 9.35
C ALA A 73 -8.94 1.43 10.88
N ALA A 74 -9.75 0.62 11.56
CA ALA A 74 -9.69 0.42 13.00
C ALA A 74 -9.87 -1.08 13.30
N PRO A 75 -8.80 -1.89 13.18
CA PRO A 75 -8.84 -3.27 13.63
C PRO A 75 -9.11 -3.29 15.15
N PRO A 76 -9.84 -4.30 15.66
CA PRO A 76 -10.17 -4.43 17.08
C PRO A 76 -8.94 -4.64 17.96
#